data_AF-A0A933G1Y6-F1
#
_entry.id   AF-A0A933G1Y6-F1
#
_cell.length_a   1.000
_cell.length_b   1.000
_cell.length_c   1.000
_cell.angle_alpha   90.00
_cell.angle_beta   90.00
_cell.angle_gamma   90.00
#
_symmetry.space_group_name_H-M   'P 1'
#
loop_
_entity.id
_entity.type
_entity.pdbx_description
1 polymer ?
#
loop_
_entity_poly.entity_id
_entity_poly.type
_entity_poly.pdbx_seq_one_letter_code
_entity_poly.pdbx_strand_id
1 'polypeptide(L)'
;MAERRIAWTVADEQDARHEGEVVVMPAWRPDLELNPDAAFTIVLTEEPLPPDAAPPPRGMIVCAPATPVRLPSVVAEERTTYRVGQPSSPLRLPKRALAAYAAGTVLAPAPLSTTVRDVFGGDEPRLDLLARQTIARGSGAARYWETLRTILSWPGAAPRRQAPRRIRARLAEALRAAPAPPPDAAAAIERLRRIAGGEAPDEVAASPAELREDAALLRCLAEQPDAARELAAMRAYLDGAAPGDAARDLLSDRAFLREQLSFATLLTEPHQLTSLRASFEQFRDEYVRAYIEQHLCHWSAWDRLREQLAEGAPAVDALTRLNTLRALGRPLGEDEIAAYAALTGEPACARRDLAADLQQQARCPACGLAMIDVTPAEEVARALRGVQAALGRQQARLASEAVRRILARGGERIDRFLQVAQASDLAGLAQVLDDELLAFLGGLLAEAPAPTPEALDLFETLARDYPVITEEQIEAASEALRRLLREQLAAQRAADPARLPSFRLAAESPAP
;
A
#
# COMPACT_ATOMS: atom_id res chain seq x y z
N MET A 1 -11.92 -52.98 -18.55
CA MET A 1 -10.75 -52.97 -19.47
C MET A 1 -9.52 -52.61 -18.65
N ALA A 2 -8.35 -53.16 -19.00
CA ALA A 2 -7.11 -52.93 -18.27
C ALA A 2 -6.54 -51.53 -18.56
N GLU A 3 -5.87 -50.95 -17.56
CA GLU A 3 -5.00 -49.78 -17.70
C GLU A 3 -3.91 -50.05 -18.75
N ARG A 4 -3.61 -49.07 -19.60
CA ARG A 4 -2.57 -49.17 -20.64
C ARG A 4 -1.61 -48.00 -20.51
N ARG A 5 -0.30 -48.27 -20.51
CA ARG A 5 0.75 -47.24 -20.46
C ARG A 5 1.54 -47.23 -21.75
N ILE A 6 1.70 -46.06 -22.35
CA ILE A 6 2.38 -45.85 -23.61
C ILE A 6 3.54 -44.89 -23.37
N ALA A 7 4.77 -45.31 -23.67
CA ALA A 7 5.93 -44.43 -23.59
C ALA A 7 5.82 -43.30 -24.64
N TRP A 8 6.07 -42.07 -24.20
CA TRP A 8 5.94 -40.87 -25.03
C TRP A 8 7.17 -39.98 -24.87
N THR A 9 7.74 -39.49 -25.96
CA THR A 9 8.93 -38.64 -25.92
C THR A 9 8.64 -37.31 -26.57
N VAL A 10 9.01 -36.22 -25.89
CA VAL A 10 8.78 -34.85 -26.36
C VAL A 10 10.04 -34.02 -26.19
N ALA A 11 10.39 -33.26 -27.22
CA ALA A 11 11.40 -32.21 -27.11
C ALA A 11 10.75 -30.94 -26.54
N ASP A 12 11.40 -30.30 -25.55
CA ASP A 12 11.00 -29.00 -25.03
C ASP A 12 11.43 -27.84 -25.94
N GLU A 13 11.21 -26.60 -25.52
CA GLU A 13 11.59 -25.40 -26.28
C GLU A 13 13.11 -25.23 -26.44
N GLN A 14 13.91 -25.96 -25.66
CA GLN A 14 15.37 -25.97 -25.69
C GLN A 14 15.92 -27.18 -26.46
N ASP A 15 15.05 -27.90 -27.16
CA ASP A 15 15.34 -29.15 -27.88
C ASP A 15 15.85 -30.30 -26.98
N ALA A 16 15.65 -30.18 -25.65
CA ALA A 16 15.96 -31.25 -24.72
C ALA A 16 14.86 -32.31 -24.77
N ARG A 17 15.25 -33.58 -24.90
CA ARG A 17 14.31 -34.71 -24.98
C ARG A 17 13.90 -35.18 -23.59
N HIS A 18 12.60 -35.23 -23.36
CA HIS A 18 11.97 -35.70 -22.13
C HIS A 18 11.13 -36.94 -22.42
N GLU A 19 11.32 -37.99 -21.62
CA GLU A 19 10.51 -39.20 -21.66
C GLU A 19 9.39 -39.11 -20.63
N GLY A 20 8.16 -39.42 -21.03
CA GLY A 20 6.98 -39.48 -20.19
C GLY A 20 6.08 -40.63 -20.60
N GLU A 21 4.85 -40.64 -20.08
CA GLU A 21 3.89 -41.70 -20.40
C GLU A 21 2.49 -41.14 -20.68
N VAL A 22 1.78 -41.83 -21.58
CA VAL A 22 0.36 -41.66 -21.81
C VAL A 22 -0.36 -42.88 -21.24
N VAL A 23 -1.23 -42.66 -20.26
CA VAL A 23 -2.00 -43.72 -19.61
C VAL A 23 -3.43 -43.69 -20.12
N VAL A 24 -3.90 -44.78 -20.70
CA VAL A 24 -5.28 -44.92 -21.16
C VAL A 24 -6.06 -45.80 -20.19
N MET A 25 -7.18 -45.31 -19.68
CA MET A 25 -7.99 -46.04 -18.69
C MET A 25 -9.49 -45.82 -18.87
N PRO A 26 -10.35 -46.72 -18.35
CA PRO A 26 -11.81 -46.57 -18.48
C PRO A 26 -12.33 -45.31 -17.78
N ALA A 27 -11.95 -45.10 -16.53
CA ALA A 27 -12.42 -44.00 -15.68
C ALA A 27 -11.25 -43.44 -14.85
N TRP A 28 -11.30 -42.15 -14.55
CA TRP A 28 -10.29 -41.46 -13.73
C TRP A 28 -10.26 -42.01 -12.31
N ARG A 29 -9.04 -42.19 -11.77
CA ARG A 29 -8.80 -42.61 -10.39
C ARG A 29 -7.66 -41.78 -9.78
N PRO A 30 -7.89 -41.07 -8.67
CA PRO A 30 -6.89 -40.18 -8.08
C PRO A 30 -5.70 -40.92 -7.44
N ASP A 31 -5.83 -42.22 -7.18
CA ASP A 31 -4.81 -43.11 -6.62
C ASP A 31 -3.91 -43.79 -7.67
N LEU A 32 -3.92 -43.29 -8.92
CA LEU A 32 -3.06 -43.82 -9.98
C LEU A 32 -1.56 -43.71 -9.61
N GLU A 33 -0.87 -44.85 -9.58
CA GLU A 33 0.57 -44.90 -9.33
C GLU A 33 1.35 -44.27 -10.49
N LEU A 34 2.02 -43.16 -10.22
CA LEU A 34 2.87 -42.47 -11.19
C LEU A 34 4.19 -43.22 -11.42
N ASN A 35 4.64 -43.28 -12.68
CA ASN A 35 6.01 -43.66 -12.98
C ASN A 35 6.97 -42.57 -12.46
N PRO A 36 7.85 -42.86 -11.49
CA PRO A 36 8.74 -41.86 -10.89
C PRO A 36 9.80 -41.34 -11.86
N ASP A 37 10.07 -42.06 -12.95
CA ASP A 37 11.07 -41.69 -13.95
C ASP A 37 10.47 -40.92 -15.15
N ALA A 38 9.14 -40.79 -15.23
CA ALA A 38 8.44 -40.06 -16.28
C ALA A 38 8.47 -38.54 -16.01
N ALA A 39 8.93 -37.76 -16.98
CA ALA A 39 8.95 -36.29 -16.92
C ALA A 39 7.54 -35.67 -16.95
N PHE A 40 6.57 -36.40 -17.52
CA PHE A 40 5.15 -36.04 -17.56
C PHE A 40 4.29 -37.30 -17.66
N THR A 41 3.04 -37.21 -17.21
CA THR A 41 2.01 -38.25 -17.37
C THR A 41 0.74 -37.65 -17.94
N ILE A 42 0.24 -38.17 -19.06
CA ILE A 42 -1.04 -37.74 -19.63
C ILE A 42 -2.02 -38.90 -19.54
N VAL A 43 -3.11 -38.72 -18.82
CA VAL A 43 -4.15 -39.73 -18.68
C VAL A 43 -5.28 -39.44 -19.66
N LEU A 44 -5.67 -40.43 -20.46
CA LEU A 44 -6.84 -40.39 -21.33
C LEU A 44 -7.90 -41.33 -20.77
N THR A 45 -9.06 -40.80 -20.36
CA THR A 45 -10.18 -41.61 -19.86
C THR A 45 -11.18 -41.92 -20.96
N GLU A 46 -11.79 -43.10 -20.94
CA GLU A 46 -12.87 -43.46 -21.87
C GLU A 46 -14.22 -42.86 -21.45
N GLU A 47 -14.40 -42.64 -20.14
CA GLU A 47 -15.58 -42.03 -19.53
C GLU A 47 -15.35 -40.55 -19.20
N PRO A 48 -16.41 -39.71 -19.23
CA PRO A 48 -16.36 -38.33 -18.74
C PRO A 48 -15.92 -38.26 -17.27
N LEU A 49 -15.29 -37.14 -16.89
CA LEU A 49 -14.99 -36.91 -15.48
C LEU A 49 -16.27 -36.69 -14.68
N PRO A 50 -16.33 -37.20 -13.43
CA PRO A 50 -17.38 -36.80 -12.52
C PRO A 50 -17.26 -35.29 -12.21
N PRO A 51 -18.39 -34.59 -11.94
CA PRO A 51 -18.41 -33.14 -11.75
C PRO A 51 -17.57 -32.66 -10.55
N ASP A 52 -17.27 -33.55 -9.60
CA ASP A 52 -16.49 -33.34 -8.39
C ASP A 52 -15.10 -34.02 -8.44
N ALA A 53 -14.59 -34.32 -9.64
CA ALA A 53 -13.30 -34.96 -9.81
C ALA A 53 -12.17 -34.16 -9.12
N ALA A 54 -11.45 -34.82 -8.21
CA ALA A 54 -10.27 -34.25 -7.57
C ALA A 54 -9.18 -33.95 -8.62
N PRO A 55 -8.46 -32.81 -8.49
CA PRO A 55 -7.38 -32.47 -9.40
C PRO A 55 -6.28 -33.54 -9.36
N PRO A 56 -5.65 -33.85 -10.50
CA PRO A 56 -4.59 -34.84 -10.55
C PRO A 56 -3.33 -34.34 -9.85
N PRO A 57 -2.44 -35.25 -9.42
CA PRO A 57 -1.15 -34.88 -8.85
C PRO A 57 -0.27 -34.09 -9.84
N ARG A 58 0.71 -33.36 -9.31
CA ARG A 58 1.68 -32.59 -10.11
C ARG A 58 2.44 -33.50 -11.09
N GLY A 59 2.70 -33.01 -12.30
CA GLY A 59 3.30 -33.79 -13.37
C GLY A 59 2.30 -34.64 -14.16
N MET A 60 1.01 -34.60 -13.80
CA MET A 60 -0.06 -35.33 -14.47
C MET A 60 -1.13 -34.38 -15.03
N ILE A 61 -1.65 -34.72 -16.22
CA ILE A 61 -2.83 -34.09 -16.81
C ILE A 61 -3.83 -35.19 -17.16
N VAL A 62 -5.11 -34.99 -16.86
CA VAL A 62 -6.18 -35.93 -17.19
C VAL A 62 -7.07 -35.31 -18.27
N CYS A 63 -7.22 -35.98 -19.39
CA CYS A 63 -8.13 -35.60 -20.47
C CYS A 63 -9.30 -36.57 -20.49
N ALA A 64 -10.52 -36.04 -20.46
CA ALA A 64 -11.74 -36.81 -20.49
C ALA A 64 -12.69 -36.31 -21.56
N PRO A 65 -13.42 -37.21 -22.24
CA PRO A 65 -14.34 -36.85 -23.30
C PRO A 65 -15.66 -36.33 -22.72
N ALA A 66 -16.41 -35.54 -23.50
CA ALA A 66 -17.76 -35.08 -23.13
C ALA A 66 -18.78 -36.22 -23.08
N THR A 67 -18.55 -37.28 -23.86
CA THR A 67 -19.41 -38.46 -23.95
C THR A 67 -18.53 -39.70 -23.95
N PRO A 68 -18.98 -40.85 -23.40
CA PRO A 68 -18.19 -42.07 -23.38
C PRO A 68 -17.66 -42.47 -24.77
N VAL A 69 -16.37 -42.78 -24.86
CA VAL A 69 -15.71 -43.24 -26.10
C VAL A 69 -15.01 -44.55 -25.86
N ARG A 70 -14.98 -45.43 -26.88
CA ARG A 70 -14.10 -46.61 -26.84
C ARG A 70 -12.83 -46.31 -27.62
N LEU A 71 -11.70 -46.43 -26.95
CA LEU A 71 -10.41 -46.25 -27.60
C LEU A 71 -9.96 -47.59 -28.20
N PRO A 72 -9.52 -47.62 -29.47
CA PRO A 72 -9.13 -48.86 -30.13
C PRO A 72 -8.04 -49.59 -29.34
N SER A 73 -8.12 -50.92 -29.32
CA SER A 73 -7.14 -51.82 -28.71
C SER A 73 -5.84 -51.92 -29.51
N VAL A 74 -5.82 -51.39 -30.74
CA VAL A 74 -4.69 -51.50 -31.68
C VAL A 74 -3.82 -50.25 -31.60
N VAL A 75 -2.87 -50.24 -30.67
CA VAL A 75 -1.52 -49.77 -30.99
C VAL A 75 -0.74 -51.05 -31.15
N ALA A 76 -0.31 -51.36 -32.37
CA ALA A 76 0.53 -52.53 -32.58
C ALA A 76 1.75 -52.39 -31.65
N GLU A 77 1.92 -53.35 -30.74
CA GLU A 77 3.26 -53.73 -30.28
C GLU A 77 4.02 -54.18 -31.53
N GLU A 78 4.58 -53.23 -32.30
CA GLU A 78 5.80 -53.55 -33.02
C GLU A 78 6.82 -53.84 -31.94
N ARG A 79 7.05 -55.15 -31.71
CA ARG A 79 8.20 -55.69 -31.00
C ARG A 79 9.40 -54.79 -31.28
N THR A 80 9.83 -54.09 -30.25
CA THR A 80 11.03 -53.25 -30.23
C THR A 80 12.26 -54.14 -30.37
N THR A 81 12.53 -54.58 -31.59
CA THR A 81 13.90 -54.83 -32.04
C THR A 81 14.61 -53.48 -31.99
N TYR A 82 15.59 -53.36 -31.10
CA TYR A 82 16.58 -52.28 -30.98
C TYR A 82 16.69 -51.39 -32.24
N ARG A 83 15.89 -50.32 -32.29
CA ARG A 83 16.13 -49.16 -33.16
C ARG A 83 16.08 -47.91 -32.30
N VAL A 84 17.26 -47.55 -31.81
CA VAL A 84 17.52 -46.26 -31.19
C VAL A 84 17.29 -45.18 -32.26
N GLY A 85 16.32 -44.30 -32.05
CA GLY A 85 16.24 -43.01 -32.77
C GLY A 85 14.99 -42.72 -33.61
N GLN A 86 13.96 -43.58 -33.66
CA GLN A 86 12.70 -43.25 -34.34
C GLN A 86 11.61 -42.85 -33.34
N PRO A 87 10.88 -41.72 -33.53
CA PRO A 87 9.78 -41.34 -32.65
C PRO A 87 8.69 -42.42 -32.66
N SER A 88 8.22 -42.77 -31.46
CA SER A 88 7.11 -43.72 -31.27
C SER A 88 5.89 -43.27 -32.08
N SER A 89 5.23 -44.23 -32.74
CA SER A 89 4.08 -43.97 -33.61
C SER A 89 3.02 -43.11 -32.91
N PRO A 90 2.46 -42.08 -33.59
CA PRO A 90 1.50 -41.18 -32.97
C PRO A 90 0.26 -41.96 -32.53
N LEU A 91 -0.18 -41.73 -31.29
CA LEU A 91 -1.46 -42.23 -30.80
C LEU A 91 -2.57 -41.71 -31.72
N ARG A 92 -3.13 -42.59 -32.56
CA ARG A 92 -4.22 -42.22 -33.47
C ARG A 92 -5.57 -42.48 -32.81
N LEU A 93 -6.28 -41.40 -32.52
CA LEU A 93 -7.64 -41.45 -32.01
C LEU A 93 -8.64 -41.43 -33.17
N PRO A 94 -9.72 -42.24 -33.14
CA PRO A 94 -10.80 -42.15 -34.12
C PRO A 94 -11.40 -40.72 -34.15
N LYS A 95 -11.85 -40.24 -35.32
CA LYS A 95 -12.46 -38.89 -35.45
C LYS A 95 -13.59 -38.63 -34.44
N ARG A 96 -14.40 -39.65 -34.15
CA ARG A 96 -15.45 -39.58 -33.12
C ARG A 96 -14.88 -39.36 -31.71
N ALA A 97 -13.76 -40.00 -31.39
CA ALA A 97 -13.08 -39.82 -30.12
C ALA A 97 -12.45 -38.42 -30.03
N LEU A 98 -11.78 -37.95 -31.09
CA LEU A 98 -11.23 -36.58 -31.16
C LEU A 98 -12.32 -35.53 -30.93
N ALA A 99 -13.47 -35.65 -31.59
CA ALA A 99 -14.59 -34.73 -31.39
C ALA A 99 -15.13 -34.76 -29.93
N ALA A 100 -15.23 -35.95 -29.33
CA ALA A 100 -15.68 -36.10 -27.96
C ALA A 100 -14.67 -35.53 -26.94
N TYR A 101 -13.36 -35.69 -27.16
CA TYR A 101 -12.34 -35.05 -26.34
C TYR A 101 -12.29 -33.54 -26.55
N ALA A 102 -12.42 -33.04 -27.79
CA ALA A 102 -12.41 -31.61 -28.09
C ALA A 102 -13.57 -30.86 -27.40
N ALA A 103 -14.70 -31.53 -27.19
CA ALA A 103 -15.84 -31.03 -26.42
C ALA A 103 -15.76 -31.35 -24.91
N GLY A 104 -14.77 -32.13 -24.49
CA GLY A 104 -14.61 -32.66 -23.14
C GLY A 104 -13.86 -31.72 -22.19
N THR A 105 -13.19 -32.30 -21.22
CA THR A 105 -12.53 -31.56 -20.13
C THR A 105 -11.09 -32.02 -19.98
N VAL A 106 -10.21 -31.05 -19.70
CA VAL A 106 -8.83 -31.33 -19.30
C VAL A 106 -8.66 -30.85 -17.87
N LEU A 107 -8.39 -31.79 -16.98
CA LEU A 107 -8.12 -31.55 -15.57
C LEU A 107 -6.61 -31.54 -15.34
N ALA A 108 -6.13 -30.47 -14.73
CA ALA A 108 -4.72 -30.25 -14.45
C ALA A 108 -4.58 -29.64 -13.04
N PRO A 109 -3.43 -29.78 -12.38
CA PRO A 109 -3.20 -29.20 -11.06
C PRO A 109 -3.20 -27.65 -11.06
N ALA A 110 -3.09 -27.02 -12.24
CA ALA A 110 -3.15 -25.57 -12.41
C ALA A 110 -3.68 -25.20 -13.82
N PRO A 111 -4.28 -24.01 -14.03
CA PRO A 111 -4.87 -23.60 -15.31
C PRO A 111 -3.87 -23.71 -16.48
N LEU A 112 -4.24 -24.37 -17.58
CA LEU A 112 -3.38 -24.56 -18.76
C LEU A 112 -3.46 -23.35 -19.71
N SER A 113 -2.39 -23.07 -20.45
CA SER A 113 -2.39 -22.03 -21.50
C SER A 113 -2.92 -22.55 -22.83
N THR A 114 -3.08 -23.86 -22.97
CA THR A 114 -3.75 -24.50 -24.12
C THR A 114 -5.17 -24.89 -23.76
N THR A 115 -6.06 -24.73 -24.73
CA THR A 115 -7.45 -25.18 -24.61
C THR A 115 -7.59 -26.64 -25.03
N VAL A 116 -8.69 -27.28 -24.64
CA VAL A 116 -9.03 -28.66 -25.06
C VAL A 116 -9.11 -28.77 -26.59
N ARG A 117 -9.58 -27.71 -27.26
CA ARG A 117 -9.65 -27.62 -28.71
C ARG A 117 -8.26 -27.51 -29.36
N ASP A 118 -7.30 -26.88 -28.69
CA ASP A 118 -5.92 -26.88 -29.18
C ASP A 118 -5.33 -28.30 -29.16
N VAL A 119 -5.65 -29.10 -28.15
CA VAL A 119 -5.12 -30.47 -28.06
C VAL A 119 -5.82 -31.42 -29.03
N PHE A 120 -7.16 -31.36 -29.13
CA PHE A 120 -7.96 -32.39 -29.82
C PHE A 120 -8.73 -31.90 -31.05
N GLY A 121 -8.61 -30.63 -31.45
CA GLY A 121 -9.38 -30.04 -32.55
C GLY A 121 -8.85 -30.30 -33.96
N GLY A 122 -7.68 -30.95 -34.10
CA GLY A 122 -7.09 -31.33 -35.38
C GLY A 122 -7.44 -32.76 -35.80
N ASP A 123 -6.80 -33.24 -36.88
CA ASP A 123 -6.93 -34.63 -37.34
C ASP A 123 -6.15 -35.64 -36.45
N GLU A 124 -5.20 -35.15 -35.64
CA GLU A 124 -4.41 -35.94 -34.69
C GLU A 124 -4.31 -35.19 -33.34
N PRO A 125 -4.24 -35.91 -32.20
CA PRO A 125 -4.14 -35.28 -30.88
C PRO A 125 -2.74 -34.71 -30.65
N ARG A 126 -2.66 -33.42 -30.30
CA ARG A 126 -1.42 -32.70 -29.99
C ARG A 126 -1.03 -32.85 -28.51
N LEU A 127 -0.80 -34.09 -28.09
CA LEU A 127 -0.42 -34.42 -26.71
C LEU A 127 0.94 -33.85 -26.31
N ASP A 128 1.79 -33.56 -27.29
CA ASP A 128 3.06 -32.86 -27.14
C ASP A 128 2.88 -31.47 -26.51
N LEU A 129 1.80 -30.74 -26.82
CA LEU A 129 1.51 -29.44 -26.20
C LEU A 129 1.27 -29.57 -24.68
N LEU A 130 0.51 -30.60 -24.27
CA LEU A 130 0.26 -30.89 -22.86
C LEU A 130 1.53 -31.36 -22.14
N ALA A 131 2.31 -32.23 -22.80
CA ALA A 131 3.59 -32.70 -22.28
C ALA A 131 4.56 -31.53 -22.07
N ARG A 132 4.73 -30.64 -23.06
CA ARG A 132 5.59 -29.44 -22.95
C ARG A 132 5.17 -28.53 -21.82
N GLN A 133 3.88 -28.28 -21.62
CA GLN A 133 3.41 -27.48 -20.49
C GLN A 133 3.65 -28.16 -19.15
N THR A 134 3.50 -29.47 -19.09
CA THR A 134 3.78 -30.25 -17.87
C THR A 134 5.27 -30.22 -17.55
N ILE A 135 6.14 -30.38 -18.56
CA ILE A 135 7.60 -30.29 -18.45
C ILE A 135 8.01 -28.88 -18.05
N ALA A 136 7.47 -27.83 -18.67
CA ALA A 136 7.78 -26.44 -18.34
C ALA A 136 7.43 -26.08 -16.89
N ARG A 137 6.38 -26.69 -16.34
CA ARG A 137 6.01 -26.55 -14.92
C ARG A 137 6.91 -27.39 -14.00
N GLY A 138 7.19 -28.63 -14.39
CA GLY A 138 8.08 -29.53 -13.65
C GLY A 138 9.54 -29.06 -13.63
N SER A 139 10.00 -28.39 -14.68
CA SER A 139 11.37 -27.87 -14.81
C SER A 139 11.61 -26.68 -13.87
N GLY A 140 10.57 -25.91 -13.56
CA GLY A 140 10.59 -24.90 -12.49
C GLY A 140 11.00 -25.54 -11.16
N ALA A 141 10.21 -26.49 -10.66
CA ALA A 141 10.49 -27.22 -9.43
C ALA A 141 11.83 -27.99 -9.47
N ALA A 142 12.22 -28.53 -10.62
CA ALA A 142 13.48 -29.25 -10.78
C ALA A 142 14.70 -28.39 -10.44
N ARG A 143 14.71 -27.09 -10.82
CA ARG A 143 15.80 -26.16 -10.49
C ARG A 143 15.94 -25.94 -8.98
N TYR A 144 14.84 -25.89 -8.25
CA TYR A 144 14.86 -25.77 -6.79
C TYR A 144 15.38 -27.05 -6.12
N TRP A 145 14.90 -28.22 -6.56
CA TRP A 145 15.40 -29.50 -6.06
C TRP A 145 16.88 -29.70 -6.35
N GLU A 146 17.33 -29.31 -7.54
CA GLU A 146 18.73 -29.35 -7.93
C GLU A 146 19.60 -28.46 -7.04
N THR A 147 19.10 -27.27 -6.70
CA THR A 147 19.78 -26.34 -5.79
C THR A 147 19.92 -26.94 -4.39
N LEU A 148 18.83 -27.47 -3.82
CA LEU A 148 18.86 -28.15 -2.51
C LEU A 148 19.80 -29.35 -2.52
N ARG A 149 19.73 -30.17 -3.58
CA ARG A 149 20.58 -31.36 -3.73
C ARG A 149 22.07 -30.98 -3.73
N THR A 150 22.42 -29.94 -4.46
CA THR A 150 23.80 -29.45 -4.56
C THR A 150 24.30 -28.94 -3.21
N ILE A 151 23.57 -28.02 -2.58
CA ILE A 151 23.98 -27.43 -1.31
C ILE A 151 24.00 -28.46 -0.18
N LEU A 152 23.01 -29.34 -0.07
CA LEU A 152 22.99 -30.36 0.99
C LEU A 152 24.05 -31.46 0.80
N SER A 153 24.66 -31.58 -0.38
CA SER A 153 25.67 -32.61 -0.68
C SER A 153 27.11 -32.13 -0.60
N TRP A 154 27.36 -30.83 -0.59
CA TRP A 154 28.70 -30.26 -0.46
C TRP A 154 29.39 -30.74 0.85
N PRO A 155 30.73 -30.82 0.97
CA PRO A 155 31.74 -30.64 -0.08
C PRO A 155 31.76 -31.80 -1.09
N GLY A 156 30.98 -32.87 -0.87
CA GLY A 156 30.89 -34.01 -1.75
C GLY A 156 30.17 -33.72 -3.07
N ALA A 157 30.42 -34.57 -4.07
CA ALA A 157 29.69 -34.53 -5.32
C ALA A 157 28.22 -34.94 -5.09
N ALA A 158 27.31 -34.05 -5.47
CA ALA A 158 25.89 -34.32 -5.37
C ALA A 158 25.50 -35.45 -6.36
N PRO A 159 24.71 -36.46 -5.95
CA PRO A 159 24.35 -37.60 -6.81
C PRO A 159 23.53 -37.15 -8.02
N ARG A 160 23.96 -37.49 -9.25
CA ARG A 160 23.40 -36.97 -10.53
C ARG A 160 21.88 -37.02 -10.66
N ARG A 161 21.23 -38.01 -10.03
CA ARG A 161 19.77 -38.09 -9.91
C ARG A 161 19.42 -38.50 -8.49
N GLN A 162 18.56 -37.72 -7.83
CA GLN A 162 18.07 -38.04 -6.50
C GLN A 162 16.59 -37.70 -6.40
N ALA A 163 15.77 -38.67 -6.01
CA ALA A 163 14.34 -38.46 -5.84
C ALA A 163 14.08 -37.37 -4.77
N PRO A 164 13.10 -36.47 -4.97
CA PRO A 164 12.76 -35.41 -4.00
C PRO A 164 12.55 -35.91 -2.57
N ARG A 165 11.97 -37.12 -2.39
CA ARG A 165 11.80 -37.76 -1.07
C ARG A 165 13.12 -37.93 -0.32
N ARG A 166 14.20 -38.28 -1.01
CA ARG A 166 15.54 -38.41 -0.39
C ARG A 166 16.14 -37.05 -0.05
N ILE A 167 15.93 -36.04 -0.88
CA ILE A 167 16.37 -34.66 -0.59
C ILE A 167 15.65 -34.14 0.65
N ARG A 168 14.32 -34.34 0.75
CA ARG A 168 13.51 -34.01 1.93
C ARG A 168 13.99 -34.71 3.19
N ALA A 169 14.30 -36.01 3.11
CA ALA A 169 14.80 -36.75 4.26
C ALA A 169 16.12 -36.16 4.79
N ARG A 170 17.06 -35.81 3.90
CA ARG A 170 18.32 -35.14 4.26
C ARG A 170 18.08 -33.74 4.83
N LEU A 171 17.15 -32.99 4.26
CA LEU A 171 16.77 -31.67 4.77
C LEU A 171 16.18 -31.77 6.18
N ALA A 172 15.28 -32.73 6.42
CA ALA A 172 14.69 -32.98 7.74
C ALA A 172 15.74 -33.42 8.77
N GLU A 173 16.74 -34.20 8.35
CA GLU A 173 17.87 -34.58 9.19
C GLU A 173 18.72 -33.37 9.57
N ALA A 174 19.10 -32.54 8.60
CA ALA A 174 19.85 -31.30 8.86
C ALA A 174 19.07 -30.33 9.78
N LEU A 175 17.76 -30.19 9.58
CA LEU A 175 16.89 -29.37 10.43
C LEU A 175 16.83 -29.84 11.89
N ARG A 176 16.97 -31.15 12.14
CA ARG A 176 17.02 -31.70 13.51
C ARG A 176 18.39 -31.53 14.16
N ALA A 177 19.45 -31.54 13.37
CA ALA A 177 20.82 -31.39 13.86
C ALA A 177 21.19 -29.93 14.14
N ALA A 178 20.58 -28.98 13.43
CA ALA A 178 20.89 -27.57 13.58
C ALA A 178 20.40 -27.00 14.93
N PRO A 179 21.18 -26.12 15.57
CA PRO A 179 20.75 -25.40 16.76
C PRO A 179 19.60 -24.43 16.44
N ALA A 180 19.00 -23.86 17.48
CA ALA A 180 17.99 -22.82 17.32
C ALA A 180 18.52 -21.67 16.44
N PRO A 181 17.80 -21.27 15.38
CA PRO A 181 18.22 -20.19 14.51
C PRO A 181 18.12 -18.84 15.23
N PRO A 182 18.93 -17.84 14.86
CA PRO A 182 18.71 -16.47 15.30
C PRO A 182 17.34 -15.95 14.82
N PRO A 183 16.73 -14.96 15.50
CA PRO A 183 15.41 -14.43 15.14
C PRO A 183 15.29 -14.04 13.66
N ASP A 184 16.33 -13.40 13.12
CA ASP A 184 16.36 -12.92 11.73
C ASP A 184 16.42 -14.05 10.69
N ALA A 185 16.80 -15.25 11.11
CA ALA A 185 16.88 -16.46 10.29
C ALA A 185 15.65 -17.39 10.44
N ALA A 186 14.71 -17.07 11.33
CA ALA A 186 13.58 -17.94 11.65
C ALA A 186 12.70 -18.23 10.42
N ALA A 187 12.45 -17.22 9.59
CA ALA A 187 11.64 -17.36 8.37
C ALA A 187 12.29 -18.32 7.34
N ALA A 188 13.60 -18.25 7.17
CA ALA A 188 14.36 -19.14 6.29
C ALA A 188 14.28 -20.60 6.75
N ILE A 189 14.47 -20.85 8.05
CA ILE A 189 14.35 -22.20 8.60
C ILE A 189 12.92 -22.72 8.50
N GLU A 190 11.91 -21.86 8.69
CA GLU A 190 10.51 -22.25 8.56
C GLU A 190 10.14 -22.64 7.13
N ARG A 191 10.63 -21.90 6.12
CA ARG A 191 10.50 -22.30 4.72
C ARG A 191 11.08 -23.69 4.45
N LEU A 192 12.27 -23.96 4.98
CA LEU A 192 12.90 -25.28 4.84
C LEU A 192 12.10 -26.39 5.56
N ARG A 193 11.50 -26.11 6.72
CA ARG A 193 10.63 -27.05 7.42
C ARG A 193 9.38 -27.40 6.60
N ARG A 194 8.74 -26.41 5.99
CA ARG A 194 7.60 -26.61 5.08
C ARG A 194 7.95 -27.52 3.90
N ILE A 195 9.11 -27.28 3.27
CA ILE A 195 9.62 -28.13 2.17
C ILE A 195 9.90 -29.57 2.64
N ALA A 196 10.51 -29.72 3.82
CA ALA A 196 10.74 -31.03 4.44
C ALA A 196 9.43 -31.75 4.79
N GLY A 197 8.40 -30.99 5.21
CA GLY A 197 7.07 -31.46 5.59
C GLY A 197 6.18 -31.90 4.43
N GLY A 198 6.53 -31.56 3.19
CA GLY A 198 5.81 -32.06 2.02
C GLY A 198 5.48 -31.01 0.95
N GLU A 199 5.65 -29.72 1.26
CA GLU A 199 5.38 -28.64 0.32
C GLU A 199 6.41 -28.57 -0.81
N ALA A 200 6.00 -28.02 -1.96
CA ALA A 200 6.88 -27.91 -3.11
C ALA A 200 7.79 -26.68 -2.97
N PRO A 201 9.10 -26.78 -3.26
CA PRO A 201 10.04 -25.66 -3.09
C PRO A 201 9.67 -24.40 -3.88
N ASP A 202 9.09 -24.56 -5.07
CA ASP A 202 8.63 -23.50 -5.95
C ASP A 202 7.37 -22.76 -5.44
N GLU A 203 6.68 -23.31 -4.44
CA GLU A 203 5.55 -22.65 -3.77
C GLU A 203 5.98 -21.89 -2.50
N VAL A 204 7.12 -22.26 -1.93
CA VAL A 204 7.57 -21.77 -0.62
C VAL A 204 8.67 -20.72 -0.76
N ALA A 205 9.55 -20.87 -1.75
CA ALA A 205 10.66 -19.95 -2.02
C ALA A 205 10.39 -19.16 -3.31
N ALA A 206 10.70 -17.86 -3.29
CA ALA A 206 10.51 -16.97 -4.42
C ALA A 206 11.50 -17.25 -5.56
N SER A 207 12.69 -17.80 -5.23
CA SER A 207 13.70 -18.14 -6.24
C SER A 207 14.62 -19.28 -5.79
N PRO A 208 15.29 -19.97 -6.74
CA PRO A 208 16.33 -20.94 -6.38
C PRO A 208 17.50 -20.31 -5.62
N ALA A 209 17.77 -19.01 -5.81
CA ALA A 209 18.84 -18.33 -5.10
C ALA A 209 18.52 -18.14 -3.61
N GLU A 210 17.28 -17.79 -3.29
CA GLU A 210 16.80 -17.74 -1.90
C GLU A 210 16.92 -19.11 -1.24
N LEU A 211 16.50 -20.17 -1.94
CA LEU A 211 16.56 -21.53 -1.40
C LEU A 211 18.00 -22.03 -1.22
N ARG A 212 18.93 -21.61 -2.09
CA ARG A 212 20.36 -21.88 -1.94
C ARG A 212 20.87 -21.28 -0.64
N GLU A 213 20.50 -20.04 -0.37
CA GLU A 213 20.94 -19.28 0.77
C GLU A 213 20.34 -19.84 2.07
N ASP A 214 19.05 -20.17 2.08
CA ASP A 214 18.38 -20.82 3.22
C ASP A 214 19.06 -22.16 3.56
N ALA A 215 19.32 -23.00 2.55
CA ALA A 215 19.98 -24.29 2.75
C ALA A 215 21.43 -24.15 3.20
N ALA A 216 22.15 -23.13 2.71
CA ALA A 216 23.51 -22.84 3.15
C ALA A 216 23.52 -22.36 4.60
N LEU A 217 22.59 -21.48 4.99
CA LEU A 217 22.37 -21.06 6.38
C LEU A 217 22.16 -22.26 7.30
N LEU A 218 21.24 -23.17 6.94
CA LEU A 218 20.97 -24.37 7.75
C LEU A 218 22.23 -25.19 7.99
N ARG A 219 23.06 -25.35 6.95
CA ARG A 219 24.32 -26.06 7.06
C ARG A 219 25.36 -25.33 7.89
N CYS A 220 25.54 -24.03 7.67
CA CYS A 220 26.43 -23.21 8.48
C CYS A 220 26.00 -23.25 9.96
N LEU A 221 24.71 -23.25 10.27
CA LEU A 221 24.22 -23.42 11.64
C LEU A 221 24.60 -24.77 12.25
N ALA A 222 24.57 -25.85 11.46
CA ALA A 222 24.93 -27.19 11.92
C ALA A 222 26.46 -27.39 12.06
N GLU A 223 27.26 -26.81 11.16
CA GLU A 223 28.71 -27.05 11.05
C GLU A 223 29.55 -25.99 11.77
N GLN A 224 29.12 -24.73 11.74
CA GLN A 224 29.86 -23.56 12.22
C GLN A 224 28.88 -22.54 12.87
N PRO A 225 28.20 -22.91 13.97
CA PRO A 225 27.06 -22.15 14.51
C PRO A 225 27.40 -20.71 14.89
N ASP A 226 28.59 -20.47 15.44
CA ASP A 226 28.97 -19.13 15.89
C ASP A 226 29.24 -18.19 14.71
N ALA A 227 29.96 -18.67 13.69
CA ALA A 227 30.18 -17.92 12.44
C ALA A 227 28.85 -17.65 11.70
N ALA A 228 27.93 -18.61 11.70
CA ALA A 228 26.61 -18.44 11.10
C ALA A 228 25.77 -17.38 11.83
N ARG A 229 25.78 -17.37 13.17
CA ARG A 229 25.07 -16.37 13.97
C ARG A 229 25.66 -14.98 13.79
N GLU A 230 26.98 -14.89 13.75
CA GLU A 230 27.67 -13.64 13.51
C GLU A 230 27.34 -13.07 12.12
N LEU A 231 27.39 -13.91 11.08
CA LEU A 231 27.00 -13.52 9.73
C LEU A 231 25.54 -13.06 9.66
N ALA A 232 24.64 -13.76 10.34
CA ALA A 232 23.23 -13.35 10.45
C ALA A 232 23.09 -11.97 11.10
N ALA A 233 23.81 -11.71 12.20
CA ALA A 233 23.79 -10.43 12.89
C ALA A 233 24.33 -9.29 12.02
N MET A 234 25.44 -9.50 11.31
CA MET A 234 25.99 -8.51 10.37
C MET A 234 24.99 -8.17 9.25
N ARG A 235 24.31 -9.17 8.69
CA ARG A 235 23.28 -8.94 7.67
C ARG A 235 22.09 -8.18 8.22
N ALA A 236 21.58 -8.56 9.39
CA ALA A 236 20.48 -7.87 10.05
C ALA A 236 20.83 -6.41 10.35
N TYR A 237 22.07 -6.14 10.76
CA TYR A 237 22.57 -4.77 10.92
C TYR A 237 22.53 -4.00 9.59
N LEU A 238 23.04 -4.59 8.50
CA LEU A 238 23.01 -3.98 7.17
C LEU A 238 21.58 -3.81 6.63
N ASP A 239 20.64 -4.68 6.99
CA ASP A 239 19.22 -4.54 6.69
C ASP A 239 18.62 -3.32 7.40
N GLY A 240 18.91 -3.15 8.69
CA GLY A 240 18.45 -2.02 9.48
C GLY A 240 19.12 -0.69 9.12
N ALA A 241 20.37 -0.73 8.67
CA ALA A 241 21.15 0.44 8.26
C ALA A 241 20.57 1.01 6.96
N ALA A 242 20.13 2.26 7.01
CA ALA A 242 19.54 2.94 5.86
C ALA A 242 20.25 4.28 5.66
N PRO A 243 21.46 4.28 5.08
CA PRO A 243 22.16 5.52 4.74
C PRO A 243 21.29 6.37 3.79
N GLY A 244 21.31 7.69 3.97
CA GLY A 244 20.63 8.61 3.05
C GLY A 244 21.45 8.85 1.78
N ASP A 245 20.83 9.49 0.78
CA ASP A 245 21.47 9.81 -0.51
C ASP A 245 22.71 10.71 -0.38
N ALA A 246 22.80 11.48 0.71
CA ALA A 246 23.99 12.28 1.01
C ALA A 246 25.24 11.42 1.29
N ALA A 247 25.06 10.15 1.69
CA ALA A 247 26.13 9.21 2.01
C ALA A 247 26.25 8.10 0.96
N ARG A 248 26.53 8.48 -0.30
CA ARG A 248 26.63 7.54 -1.44
C ARG A 248 27.66 6.44 -1.27
N ASP A 249 28.77 6.74 -0.59
CA ASP A 249 29.83 5.76 -0.34
C ASP A 249 29.31 4.66 0.61
N LEU A 250 28.66 5.03 1.72
CA LEU A 250 27.99 4.09 2.62
C LEU A 250 26.89 3.27 1.93
N LEU A 251 26.14 3.85 1.00
CA LEU A 251 25.16 3.09 0.21
C LEU A 251 25.83 2.01 -0.63
N SER A 252 26.95 2.34 -1.27
CA SER A 252 27.72 1.44 -2.12
C SER A 252 28.36 0.32 -1.30
N ASP A 253 28.99 0.67 -0.18
CA ASP A 253 29.62 -0.30 0.73
C ASP A 253 28.60 -1.24 1.34
N ARG A 254 27.43 -0.72 1.75
CA ARG A 254 26.31 -1.54 2.22
C ARG A 254 25.86 -2.52 1.15
N ALA A 255 25.68 -2.08 -0.10
CA ALA A 255 25.24 -2.95 -1.19
C ALA A 255 26.27 -4.05 -1.46
N PHE A 256 27.55 -3.69 -1.53
CA PHE A 256 28.66 -4.63 -1.69
C PHE A 256 28.70 -5.65 -0.55
N LEU A 257 28.67 -5.21 0.71
CA LEU A 257 28.70 -6.09 1.87
C LEU A 257 27.50 -7.03 1.91
N ARG A 258 26.30 -6.57 1.57
CA ARG A 258 25.10 -7.42 1.49
C ARG A 258 25.21 -8.54 0.46
N GLU A 259 25.88 -8.26 -0.66
CA GLU A 259 26.09 -9.27 -1.71
C GLU A 259 27.15 -10.29 -1.29
N GLN A 260 28.23 -9.82 -0.67
CA GLN A 260 29.36 -10.67 -0.30
C GLN A 260 29.14 -11.49 0.97
N LEU A 261 28.39 -10.96 1.94
CA LEU A 261 28.04 -11.64 3.20
C LEU A 261 26.91 -12.66 2.97
N SER A 262 27.21 -13.74 2.25
CA SER A 262 26.30 -14.87 2.03
C SER A 262 26.71 -16.12 2.81
N PHE A 263 25.73 -16.89 3.26
CA PHE A 263 25.95 -18.20 3.88
C PHE A 263 26.54 -19.20 2.89
N ALA A 264 26.19 -19.08 1.59
CA ALA A 264 26.83 -19.88 0.56
C ALA A 264 28.34 -19.63 0.49
N THR A 265 28.78 -18.37 0.56
CA THR A 265 30.20 -17.97 0.61
C THR A 265 30.86 -18.47 1.89
N LEU A 266 30.20 -18.33 3.04
CA LEU A 266 30.72 -18.85 4.31
C LEU A 266 30.94 -20.37 4.27
N LEU A 267 30.02 -21.10 3.62
CA LEU A 267 30.13 -22.54 3.47
C LEU A 267 31.32 -22.91 2.57
N THR A 268 31.49 -22.26 1.42
CA THR A 268 32.53 -22.62 0.44
C THR A 268 33.91 -22.07 0.76
N GLU A 269 33.97 -20.85 1.31
CA GLU A 269 35.21 -20.08 1.50
C GLU A 269 35.26 -19.45 2.91
N PRO A 270 35.34 -20.26 4.00
CA PRO A 270 35.21 -19.76 5.37
C PRO A 270 36.25 -18.69 5.77
N HIS A 271 37.43 -18.74 5.15
CA HIS A 271 38.53 -17.81 5.42
C HIS A 271 38.22 -16.37 4.99
N GLN A 272 37.28 -16.15 4.06
CA GLN A 272 36.89 -14.80 3.63
C GLN A 272 36.11 -14.05 4.70
N LEU A 273 35.46 -14.76 5.63
CA LEU A 273 34.67 -14.13 6.69
C LEU A 273 35.50 -13.12 7.50
N THR A 274 36.77 -13.42 7.79
CA THR A 274 37.65 -12.52 8.54
C THR A 274 37.85 -11.19 7.82
N SER A 275 38.04 -11.22 6.49
CA SER A 275 38.19 -10.01 5.69
C SER A 275 36.88 -9.23 5.60
N LEU A 276 35.76 -9.93 5.36
CA LEU A 276 34.44 -9.31 5.28
C LEU A 276 34.00 -8.70 6.61
N ARG A 277 34.35 -9.33 7.73
CA ARG A 277 34.16 -8.79 9.09
C ARG A 277 34.88 -7.45 9.24
N ALA A 278 36.16 -7.37 8.84
CA ALA A 278 36.90 -6.12 8.93
C ALA A 278 36.26 -5.01 8.08
N SER A 279 35.81 -5.32 6.86
CA SER A 279 35.07 -4.37 6.02
C SER A 279 33.72 -3.98 6.62
N PHE A 280 33.00 -4.91 7.24
CA PHE A 280 31.75 -4.62 7.95
C PHE A 280 31.98 -3.71 9.16
N GLU A 281 33.02 -3.95 9.95
CA GLU A 281 33.37 -3.12 11.10
C GLU A 281 33.72 -1.68 10.67
N GLN A 282 34.50 -1.54 9.59
CA GLN A 282 34.78 -0.22 9.01
C GLN A 282 33.49 0.48 8.56
N PHE A 283 32.64 -0.22 7.81
CA PHE A 283 31.35 0.31 7.39
C PHE A 283 30.51 0.74 8.61
N ARG A 284 30.46 -0.08 9.66
CA ARG A 284 29.71 0.19 10.88
C ARG A 284 30.21 1.45 11.56
N ASP A 285 31.51 1.61 11.74
CA ASP A 285 32.09 2.80 12.37
C ASP A 285 31.86 4.09 11.57
N GLU A 286 31.89 4.01 10.24
CA GLU A 286 31.53 5.14 9.37
C GLU A 286 30.03 5.45 9.44
N TYR A 287 29.18 4.42 9.39
CA TYR A 287 27.73 4.56 9.49
C TYR A 287 27.29 5.14 10.83
N VAL A 288 27.84 4.66 11.96
CA VAL A 288 27.48 5.16 13.30
C VAL A 288 27.78 6.65 13.41
N ARG A 289 28.95 7.11 12.91
CA ARG A 289 29.31 8.53 12.91
C ARG A 289 28.32 9.36 12.09
N ALA A 290 28.06 8.93 10.86
CA ALA A 290 27.13 9.62 9.97
C ALA A 290 25.69 9.64 10.53
N TYR A 291 25.25 8.55 11.16
CA TYR A 291 23.94 8.45 11.78
C TYR A 291 23.80 9.40 12.96
N ILE A 292 24.80 9.48 13.85
CA ILE A 292 24.76 10.39 15.01
C ILE A 292 24.67 11.84 14.54
N GLU A 293 25.46 12.22 13.54
CA GLU A 293 25.40 13.56 12.95
C GLU A 293 24.01 13.85 12.39
N GLN A 294 23.46 12.94 11.56
CA GLN A 294 22.13 13.10 10.99
C GLN A 294 21.05 13.17 12.07
N HIS A 295 21.14 12.34 13.12
CA HIS A 295 20.21 12.36 14.25
C HIS A 295 20.23 13.72 14.96
N LEU A 296 21.41 14.26 15.26
CA LEU A 296 21.54 15.58 15.89
C LEU A 296 21.02 16.70 15.00
N CYS A 297 21.33 16.68 13.71
CA CYS A 297 20.83 17.64 12.74
C CYS A 297 19.31 17.59 12.60
N HIS A 298 18.72 16.39 12.50
CA HIS A 298 17.28 16.18 12.39
C HIS A 298 16.53 16.75 13.61
N TRP A 299 16.98 16.43 14.83
CA TRP A 299 16.33 16.94 16.04
C TRP A 299 16.56 18.43 16.27
N SER A 300 17.74 18.96 15.92
CA SER A 300 17.98 20.40 15.96
C SER A 300 17.09 21.16 14.96
N ALA A 301 16.81 20.57 13.79
CA ALA A 301 15.87 21.14 12.83
C ALA A 301 14.44 21.09 13.36
N TRP A 302 14.03 20.00 14.01
CA TRP A 302 12.74 19.91 14.70
C TRP A 302 12.59 20.94 15.81
N ASP A 303 13.60 21.16 16.64
CA ASP A 303 13.56 22.19 17.70
C ASP A 303 13.26 23.57 17.11
N ARG A 304 13.90 23.93 15.99
CA ARG A 304 13.61 25.18 15.26
C ARG A 304 12.19 25.22 14.69
N LEU A 305 11.67 24.10 14.17
CA LEU A 305 10.30 24.03 13.69
C LEU A 305 9.29 24.17 14.84
N ARG A 306 9.59 23.63 16.02
CA ARG A 306 8.76 23.79 17.22
C ARG A 306 8.74 25.23 17.70
N GLU A 307 9.87 25.93 17.65
CA GLU A 307 9.93 27.38 17.92
C GLU A 307 9.04 28.16 16.94
N GLN A 308 9.13 27.88 15.64
CA GLN A 308 8.26 28.52 14.63
C GLN A 308 6.77 28.22 14.84
N LEU A 309 6.43 26.97 15.18
CA LEU A 309 5.06 26.59 15.51
C LEU A 309 4.58 27.34 16.76
N ALA A 310 5.41 27.44 17.81
CA ALA A 310 5.08 28.17 19.03
C ALA A 310 4.87 29.67 18.78
N GLU A 311 5.71 30.30 17.94
CA GLU A 311 5.53 31.70 17.50
C GLU A 311 4.22 31.90 16.73
N GLY A 312 3.78 30.89 15.98
CA GLY A 312 2.50 30.90 15.25
C GLY A 312 1.26 30.63 16.10
N ALA A 313 1.41 30.12 17.34
CA ALA A 313 0.30 29.71 18.19
C ALA A 313 -0.73 30.84 18.45
N PRO A 314 -0.32 32.10 18.73
CA PRO A 314 -1.27 33.20 18.93
C PRO A 314 -2.14 33.48 17.69
N ALA A 315 -1.59 33.34 16.48
CA ALA A 315 -2.35 33.56 15.24
C ALA A 315 -3.40 32.46 15.00
N VAL A 316 -3.07 31.21 15.35
CA VAL A 316 -4.00 30.08 15.31
C VAL A 316 -5.14 30.28 16.32
N ASP A 317 -4.82 30.69 17.55
CA ASP A 317 -5.81 30.94 18.59
C ASP A 317 -6.75 32.10 18.19
N ALA A 318 -6.18 33.21 17.70
CA ALA A 318 -6.96 34.35 17.23
C ALA A 318 -7.90 33.99 16.06
N LEU A 319 -7.42 33.21 15.08
CA LEU A 319 -8.26 32.75 13.98
C LEU A 319 -9.38 31.82 14.47
N THR A 320 -9.07 30.89 15.37
CA THR A 320 -10.04 29.97 15.98
C THR A 320 -11.13 30.75 16.71
N ARG A 321 -10.74 31.75 17.51
CA ARG A 321 -11.64 32.67 18.21
C ARG A 321 -12.52 33.48 17.26
N LEU A 322 -11.95 34.11 16.23
CA LEU A 322 -12.71 34.89 15.25
C LEU A 322 -13.71 34.02 14.46
N ASN A 323 -13.37 32.77 14.18
CA ASN A 323 -14.27 31.83 13.52
C ASN A 323 -15.50 31.45 14.35
N THR A 324 -15.53 31.73 15.66
CA THR A 324 -16.74 31.58 16.49
C THR A 324 -17.80 32.67 16.20
N LEU A 325 -17.39 33.82 15.65
CA LEU A 325 -18.28 34.93 15.35
C LEU A 325 -19.07 34.67 14.06
N ARG A 326 -20.25 34.04 14.20
CA ARG A 326 -21.15 33.72 13.06
C ARG A 326 -21.53 34.92 12.18
N ALA A 327 -21.50 36.13 12.75
CA ALA A 327 -21.79 37.37 12.01
C ALA A 327 -20.76 37.67 10.91
N LEU A 328 -19.56 37.10 10.97
CA LEU A 328 -18.51 37.23 9.95
C LEU A 328 -18.65 36.24 8.78
N GLY A 329 -19.68 35.39 8.82
CA GLY A 329 -19.96 34.37 7.81
C GLY A 329 -19.38 33.00 8.17
N ARG A 330 -19.14 32.16 7.14
CA ARG A 330 -18.56 30.82 7.32
C ARG A 330 -17.12 30.92 7.86
N PRO A 331 -16.72 30.01 8.77
CA PRO A 331 -15.34 29.89 9.23
C PRO A 331 -14.34 29.83 8.06
N LEU A 332 -13.16 30.39 8.26
CA LEU A 332 -12.07 30.35 7.30
C LEU A 332 -10.86 29.67 7.92
N GLY A 333 -10.14 28.88 7.14
CA GLY A 333 -8.86 28.33 7.57
C GLY A 333 -8.95 27.09 8.47
N GLU A 334 -10.09 26.37 8.46
CA GLU A 334 -10.29 25.20 9.33
C GLU A 334 -9.30 24.07 9.01
N ASP A 335 -9.03 23.83 7.72
CA ASP A 335 -8.05 22.84 7.26
C ASP A 335 -6.63 23.21 7.71
N GLU A 336 -6.28 24.50 7.66
CA GLU A 336 -4.98 25.00 8.09
C GLU A 336 -4.78 24.92 9.61
N ILE A 337 -5.84 25.17 10.40
CA ILE A 337 -5.82 24.96 11.86
C ILE A 337 -5.62 23.47 12.17
N ALA A 338 -6.34 22.58 11.47
CA ALA A 338 -6.19 21.14 11.65
C ALA A 338 -4.78 20.66 11.27
N ALA A 339 -4.21 21.18 10.17
CA ALA A 339 -2.85 20.88 9.75
C ALA A 339 -1.81 21.35 10.79
N TYR A 340 -1.97 22.55 11.35
CA TYR A 340 -1.12 23.04 12.43
C TYR A 340 -1.21 22.14 13.68
N ALA A 341 -2.42 21.73 14.07
CA ALA A 341 -2.62 20.86 15.23
C ALA A 341 -1.95 19.48 15.06
N ALA A 342 -1.96 18.93 13.85
CA ALA A 342 -1.28 17.66 13.56
C ALA A 342 0.25 17.77 13.76
N LEU A 343 0.84 18.91 13.39
CA LEU A 343 2.30 19.15 13.45
C LEU A 343 2.83 19.42 14.87
N THR A 344 1.97 19.75 15.84
CA THR A 344 2.39 20.03 17.22
C THR A 344 2.46 18.78 18.12
N GLY A 345 1.96 17.63 17.64
CA GLY A 345 1.85 16.38 18.41
C GLY A 345 3.06 15.44 18.36
N GLU A 346 4.16 15.81 17.71
CA GLU A 346 5.24 14.87 17.36
C GLU A 346 6.29 14.57 18.46
N PRO A 347 6.87 13.33 18.45
CA PRO A 347 7.77 12.85 19.50
C PRO A 347 9.12 13.57 19.46
N ALA A 348 9.76 13.74 20.62
CA ALA A 348 11.13 14.20 20.72
C ALA A 348 12.05 13.05 21.15
N CYS A 349 13.23 12.93 20.55
CA CYS A 349 14.27 12.02 21.06
C CYS A 349 15.18 12.75 22.06
N ALA A 350 15.21 12.27 23.31
CA ALA A 350 16.07 12.85 24.35
C ALA A 350 17.47 12.20 24.45
N ARG A 351 17.77 11.18 23.62
CA ARG A 351 19.02 10.41 23.71
C ARG A 351 20.16 11.15 23.02
N ARG A 352 21.24 11.40 23.77
CA ARG A 352 22.45 12.07 23.27
C ARG A 352 23.64 11.14 23.07
N ASP A 353 23.74 10.09 23.89
CA ASP A 353 24.75 9.05 23.72
C ASP A 353 24.10 7.84 23.04
N LEU A 354 24.39 7.68 21.75
CA LEU A 354 23.85 6.62 20.90
C LEU A 354 24.94 5.66 20.41
N ALA A 355 26.22 5.98 20.61
CA ALA A 355 27.31 5.25 19.97
C ALA A 355 27.30 3.76 20.36
N ALA A 356 27.13 3.46 21.66
CA ALA A 356 27.12 2.09 22.15
C ALA A 356 25.92 1.28 21.63
N ASP A 357 24.73 1.89 21.56
CA ASP A 357 23.55 1.20 21.01
C ASP A 357 23.68 0.99 19.51
N LEU A 358 24.20 1.99 18.80
CA LEU A 358 24.35 1.97 17.36
C LEU A 358 25.39 0.95 16.87
N GLN A 359 26.28 0.50 17.75
CA GLN A 359 27.18 -0.61 17.48
C GLN A 359 26.45 -1.97 17.47
N GLN A 360 25.31 -2.09 18.18
CA GLN A 360 24.51 -3.31 18.27
C GLN A 360 23.32 -3.31 17.31
N GLN A 361 22.73 -2.15 17.05
CA GLN A 361 21.55 -1.98 16.20
C GLN A 361 21.71 -0.76 15.30
N ALA A 362 21.25 -0.82 14.05
CA ALA A 362 21.53 0.24 13.08
C ALA A 362 20.70 1.54 13.24
N ARG A 363 19.81 1.61 14.24
CA ARG A 363 18.93 2.76 14.47
C ARG A 363 18.82 3.07 15.96
N CYS A 364 18.40 4.29 16.27
CA CYS A 364 18.14 4.70 17.64
C CYS A 364 16.97 3.88 18.24
N PRO A 365 17.15 3.23 19.41
CA PRO A 365 16.09 2.43 20.02
C PRO A 365 14.93 3.27 20.55
N ALA A 366 15.13 4.57 20.78
CA ALA A 366 14.10 5.45 21.33
C ALA A 366 13.16 6.02 20.27
N CYS A 367 13.70 6.49 19.14
CA CYS A 367 12.92 7.15 18.09
C CYS A 367 12.87 6.40 16.76
N GLY A 368 13.76 5.43 16.52
CA GLY A 368 13.77 4.64 15.28
C GLY A 368 14.11 5.40 14.01
N LEU A 369 14.56 6.66 14.11
CA LEU A 369 14.85 7.57 12.99
C LEU A 369 15.68 6.86 11.90
N ALA A 370 15.24 6.94 10.65
CA ALA A 370 16.04 6.54 9.50
C ALA A 370 16.80 7.75 8.95
N MET A 371 17.98 7.55 8.36
CA MET A 371 18.75 8.69 7.81
C MET A 371 18.10 9.34 6.59
N ILE A 372 17.14 8.64 5.97
CA ILE A 372 16.32 9.14 4.87
C ILE A 372 15.16 10.03 5.35
N ASP A 373 14.90 10.08 6.66
CA ASP A 373 13.77 10.84 7.20
C ASP A 373 14.08 12.34 7.12
N VAL A 374 13.15 13.07 6.50
CA VAL A 374 13.22 14.52 6.30
C VAL A 374 12.28 15.19 7.30
N THR A 375 12.67 16.34 7.82
CA THR A 375 11.79 17.13 8.69
C THR A 375 10.70 17.83 7.86
N PRO A 376 9.47 17.99 8.39
CA PRO A 376 8.34 18.56 7.66
C PRO A 376 8.38 20.10 7.59
N ALA A 377 9.54 20.67 7.25
CA ALA A 377 9.76 22.11 7.25
C ALA A 377 8.83 22.85 6.28
N GLU A 378 8.59 22.28 5.09
CA GLU A 378 7.67 22.86 4.12
C GLU A 378 6.21 22.83 4.58
N GLU A 379 5.81 21.77 5.28
CA GLU A 379 4.46 21.59 5.80
C GLU A 379 4.19 22.58 6.93
N VAL A 380 5.12 22.74 7.86
CA VAL A 380 5.09 23.78 8.90
C VAL A 380 4.96 25.16 8.26
N ALA A 381 5.83 25.49 7.30
CA ALA A 381 5.80 26.79 6.64
C ALA A 381 4.50 27.02 5.86
N ARG A 382 3.93 25.98 5.24
CA ARG A 382 2.65 26.04 4.52
C ARG A 382 1.48 26.26 5.48
N ALA A 383 1.42 25.51 6.58
CA ALA A 383 0.37 25.65 7.59
C ALA A 383 0.39 27.06 8.21
N LEU A 384 1.56 27.55 8.62
CA LEU A 384 1.70 28.90 9.20
C LEU A 384 1.30 30.00 8.21
N ARG A 385 1.75 29.93 6.94
CA ARG A 385 1.31 30.91 5.91
C ARG A 385 -0.19 30.84 5.66
N GLY A 386 -0.76 29.64 5.65
CA GLY A 386 -2.18 29.41 5.47
C GLY A 386 -3.03 30.03 6.59
N VAL A 387 -2.63 29.80 7.84
CA VAL A 387 -3.24 30.43 9.04
C VAL A 387 -3.17 31.95 8.95
N GLN A 388 -1.99 32.52 8.65
CA GLN A 388 -1.83 33.96 8.52
C GLN A 388 -2.71 34.57 7.43
N ALA A 389 -2.81 33.90 6.27
CA ALA A 389 -3.68 34.35 5.19
C ALA A 389 -5.17 34.26 5.56
N ALA A 390 -5.59 33.21 6.26
CA ALA A 390 -6.97 33.06 6.73
C ALA A 390 -7.33 34.10 7.80
N LEU A 391 -6.41 34.36 8.74
CA LEU A 391 -6.54 35.40 9.76
C LEU A 391 -6.70 36.78 9.12
N GLY A 392 -5.83 37.16 8.19
CA GLY A 392 -5.94 38.43 7.48
C GLY A 392 -7.27 38.59 6.73
N ARG A 393 -7.79 37.51 6.11
CA ARG A 393 -9.12 37.52 5.48
C ARG A 393 -10.24 37.72 6.50
N GLN A 394 -10.18 37.08 7.67
CA GLN A 394 -11.21 37.27 8.70
C GLN A 394 -11.15 38.67 9.32
N GLN A 395 -9.96 39.20 9.57
CA GLN A 395 -9.80 40.57 10.04
C GLN A 395 -10.36 41.58 9.04
N ALA A 396 -10.14 41.38 7.73
CA ALA A 396 -10.72 42.24 6.70
C ALA A 396 -12.26 42.16 6.65
N ARG A 397 -12.84 40.96 6.87
CA ARG A 397 -14.29 40.80 7.00
C ARG A 397 -14.83 41.52 8.23
N LEU A 398 -14.16 41.38 9.37
CA LEU A 398 -14.50 42.07 10.61
C LEU A 398 -14.47 43.59 10.43
N ALA A 399 -13.39 44.14 9.86
CA ALA A 399 -13.25 45.57 9.60
C ALA A 399 -14.34 46.09 8.65
N SER A 400 -14.60 45.37 7.55
CA SER A 400 -15.64 45.73 6.58
C SER A 400 -17.04 45.72 7.20
N GLU A 401 -17.34 44.72 8.03
CA GLU A 401 -18.63 44.61 8.70
C GLU A 401 -18.80 45.67 9.80
N ALA A 402 -17.74 45.95 10.55
CA ALA A 402 -17.73 47.04 11.53
C ALA A 402 -17.96 48.40 10.85
N VAL A 403 -17.23 48.72 9.77
CA VAL A 403 -17.41 49.97 9.00
C VAL A 403 -18.82 50.08 8.43
N ARG A 404 -19.37 49.01 7.83
CA ARG A 404 -20.76 49.02 7.31
C ARG A 404 -21.78 49.35 8.40
N ARG A 405 -21.63 48.79 9.59
CA ARG A 405 -22.54 49.03 10.73
C ARG A 405 -22.38 50.41 11.33
N ILE A 406 -21.16 50.93 11.37
CA ILE A 406 -20.87 52.29 11.84
C ILE A 406 -21.47 53.33 10.88
N LEU A 407 -21.29 53.15 9.56
CA LEU A 407 -21.87 54.02 8.55
C LEU A 407 -23.41 53.96 8.53
N ALA A 408 -24.00 52.81 8.83
CA ALA A 408 -25.45 52.66 8.96
C ALA A 408 -26.03 53.36 10.21
N ARG A 409 -25.20 53.72 11.21
CA ARG A 409 -25.65 54.28 12.49
C ARG A 409 -25.43 55.78 12.67
N GLY A 410 -24.44 56.39 12.00
CA GLY A 410 -24.15 57.83 12.07
C GLY A 410 -23.87 58.39 13.48
N GLY A 411 -22.61 58.76 13.79
CA GLY A 411 -22.27 59.54 15.00
C GLY A 411 -21.02 59.07 15.78
N GLU A 412 -20.69 59.80 16.86
CA GLU A 412 -19.46 59.85 17.71
C GLU A 412 -18.75 58.52 18.08
N ARG A 413 -19.34 57.35 17.84
CA ARG A 413 -18.65 56.04 18.00
C ARG A 413 -17.60 55.76 16.91
N ILE A 414 -17.61 56.54 15.81
CA ILE A 414 -16.60 56.52 14.75
C ILE A 414 -15.19 56.78 15.31
N ASP A 415 -15.04 57.76 16.20
CA ASP A 415 -13.73 58.16 16.73
C ASP A 415 -13.15 57.12 17.69
N ARG A 416 -13.97 56.45 18.51
CA ARG A 416 -13.52 55.37 19.39
C ARG A 416 -13.09 54.12 18.62
N PHE A 417 -13.79 53.76 17.55
CA PHE A 417 -13.38 52.62 16.72
C PHE A 417 -12.13 52.93 15.90
N LEU A 418 -12.03 54.15 15.35
CA LEU A 418 -10.81 54.60 14.67
C LEU A 418 -9.61 54.66 15.61
N GLN A 419 -9.77 55.07 16.87
CA GLN A 419 -8.68 55.04 17.85
C GLN A 419 -8.22 53.62 18.20
N VAL A 420 -9.13 52.65 18.35
CA VAL A 420 -8.76 51.25 18.64
C VAL A 420 -8.14 50.56 17.42
N ALA A 421 -8.67 50.83 16.22
CA ALA A 421 -8.16 50.27 14.97
C ALA A 421 -6.84 50.92 14.50
N GLN A 422 -6.59 52.20 14.79
CA GLN A 422 -5.29 52.85 14.53
C GLN A 422 -4.23 52.48 15.58
N ALA A 423 -4.61 52.11 16.81
CA ALA A 423 -3.68 51.66 17.84
C ALA A 423 -3.29 50.17 17.71
N SER A 424 -4.13 49.36 17.05
CA SER A 424 -3.88 47.94 16.84
C SER A 424 -3.33 47.72 15.44
N ASP A 425 -2.00 47.78 15.31
CA ASP A 425 -1.33 47.24 14.14
C ASP A 425 -1.73 45.75 13.97
N LEU A 426 -1.86 45.27 12.74
CA LEU A 426 -2.50 43.98 12.38
C LEU A 426 -1.93 42.76 13.14
N ALA A 427 -0.68 42.85 13.59
CA ALA A 427 -0.01 41.84 14.42
C ALA A 427 -0.41 41.89 15.91
N GLY A 428 -0.76 43.07 16.43
CA GLY A 428 -1.14 43.27 17.83
C GLY A 428 -2.54 42.75 18.16
N LEU A 429 -3.47 42.77 17.19
CA LEU A 429 -4.84 42.30 17.43
C LEU A 429 -4.89 40.82 17.82
N ALA A 430 -4.05 39.96 17.22
CA ALA A 430 -3.98 38.54 17.56
C ALA A 430 -3.51 38.29 19.01
N GLN A 431 -2.71 39.22 19.58
CA GLN A 431 -2.23 39.12 20.96
C GLN A 431 -3.21 39.69 22.00
N VAL A 432 -4.20 40.48 21.57
CA VAL A 432 -5.14 41.22 22.43
C VAL A 432 -6.58 40.70 22.30
N LEU A 433 -6.82 39.71 21.43
CA LEU A 433 -8.14 39.11 21.20
C LEU A 433 -8.58 38.18 22.35
N ASP A 434 -9.02 38.76 23.46
CA ASP A 434 -9.58 38.04 24.61
C ASP A 434 -11.11 37.83 24.53
N ASP A 435 -11.66 37.13 25.51
CA ASP A 435 -13.09 36.80 25.57
C ASP A 435 -13.97 38.05 25.77
N GLU A 436 -13.46 39.09 26.42
CA GLU A 436 -14.17 40.35 26.65
C GLU A 436 -14.28 41.16 25.35
N LEU A 437 -13.18 41.24 24.58
CA LEU A 437 -13.16 41.84 23.26
C LEU A 437 -14.03 41.05 22.27
N LEU A 438 -14.01 39.71 22.33
CA LEU A 438 -14.90 38.87 21.52
C LEU A 438 -16.38 39.09 21.85
N ALA A 439 -16.73 39.21 23.14
CA ALA A 439 -18.08 39.51 23.57
C ALA A 439 -18.52 40.92 23.11
N PHE A 440 -17.63 41.92 23.21
CA PHE A 440 -17.87 43.26 22.70
C PHE A 440 -18.09 43.27 21.18
N LEU A 441 -17.21 42.61 20.43
CA LEU A 441 -17.35 42.45 18.97
C LEU A 441 -18.63 41.70 18.62
N GLY A 442 -18.95 40.63 19.35
CA GLY A 442 -20.21 39.88 19.23
C GLY A 442 -21.44 40.75 19.45
N GLY A 443 -21.45 41.60 20.48
CA GLY A 443 -22.52 42.54 20.78
C GLY A 443 -22.70 43.61 19.69
N LEU A 444 -21.59 44.22 19.24
CA LEU A 444 -21.58 45.18 18.13
C LEU A 444 -22.09 44.54 16.83
N LEU A 445 -21.82 43.24 16.65
CA LEU A 445 -22.27 42.44 15.52
C LEU A 445 -23.69 41.82 15.70
N ALA A 446 -24.26 41.80 16.90
CA ALA A 446 -25.59 41.24 17.18
C ALA A 446 -26.69 42.31 17.21
N GLU A 447 -26.39 43.56 17.58
CA GLU A 447 -27.39 44.63 17.57
C GLU A 447 -27.86 44.94 16.14
N ALA A 448 -29.17 44.88 15.89
CA ALA A 448 -29.78 45.16 14.61
C ALA A 448 -29.47 46.60 14.11
N PRO A 449 -29.36 46.84 12.80
CA PRO A 449 -29.32 48.19 12.27
C PRO A 449 -30.65 48.88 12.62
N ALA A 450 -30.58 50.09 13.20
CA ALA A 450 -31.77 50.90 13.44
C ALA A 450 -32.50 51.14 12.11
N PRO A 451 -33.86 51.16 12.10
CA PRO A 451 -34.61 51.49 10.90
C PRO A 451 -34.13 52.85 10.36
N THR A 452 -33.94 52.94 9.05
CA THR A 452 -33.57 54.19 8.42
C THR A 452 -34.65 55.25 8.68
N PRO A 453 -34.29 56.54 8.82
CA PRO A 453 -35.26 57.62 9.06
C PRO A 453 -36.42 57.63 8.05
N GLU A 454 -36.16 57.18 6.82
CA GLU A 454 -37.14 57.09 5.73
C GLU A 454 -38.22 56.02 5.94
N ALA A 455 -37.93 54.96 6.71
CA ALA A 455 -38.90 53.91 7.03
C ALA A 455 -39.87 54.33 8.13
N LEU A 456 -39.44 55.21 9.04
CA LEU A 456 -40.28 55.80 10.09
C LEU A 456 -41.33 56.75 9.50
N ASP A 457 -40.97 57.51 8.47
CA ASP A 457 -41.85 58.51 7.83
C ASP A 457 -43.06 57.86 7.12
N LEU A 458 -42.92 56.62 6.64
CA LEU A 458 -43.96 55.87 5.92
C LEU A 458 -45.10 55.44 6.85
N PHE A 459 -44.76 54.94 8.04
CA PHE A 459 -45.74 54.53 9.04
C PHE A 459 -46.32 55.73 9.80
N GLU A 460 -45.55 56.80 10.02
CA GLU A 460 -46.09 58.04 10.56
C GLU A 460 -47.11 58.69 9.60
N THR A 461 -46.85 58.68 8.30
CA THR A 461 -47.81 59.18 7.29
C THR A 461 -49.09 58.35 7.29
N LEU A 462 -48.98 57.02 7.34
CA LEU A 462 -50.14 56.13 7.40
C LEU A 462 -50.94 56.29 8.70
N ALA A 463 -50.25 56.42 9.84
CA ALA A 463 -50.88 56.61 11.15
C ALA A 463 -51.55 57.98 11.30
N ARG A 464 -51.06 59.01 10.58
CA ARG A 464 -51.69 60.33 10.53
C ARG A 464 -52.98 60.31 9.71
N ASP A 465 -52.96 59.64 8.57
CA ASP A 465 -54.12 59.58 7.66
C ASP A 465 -55.19 58.60 8.16
N TYR A 466 -54.79 57.58 8.92
CA TYR A 466 -55.66 56.55 9.49
C TYR A 466 -55.32 56.27 10.96
N PRO A 467 -55.67 57.19 11.89
CA PRO A 467 -55.31 57.04 13.31
C PRO A 467 -56.05 55.88 14.00
N VAL A 468 -57.22 55.49 13.48
CA VAL A 468 -57.96 54.29 13.89
C VAL A 468 -58.53 53.64 12.62
N ILE A 469 -58.16 52.40 12.34
CA ILE A 469 -58.64 51.66 11.17
C ILE A 469 -59.86 50.85 11.59
N THR A 470 -61.04 51.25 11.10
CA THR A 470 -62.28 50.47 11.22
C THR A 470 -62.43 49.48 10.07
N GLU A 471 -63.33 48.50 10.19
CA GLU A 471 -63.53 47.43 9.19
C GLU A 471 -63.85 47.98 7.79
N GLU A 472 -64.57 49.10 7.73
CA GLU A 472 -64.91 49.81 6.48
C GLU A 472 -63.71 50.55 5.84
N GLN A 473 -62.64 50.79 6.62
CA GLN A 473 -61.46 51.56 6.21
C GLN A 473 -60.25 50.68 5.89
N ILE A 474 -60.33 49.36 6.13
CA ILE A 474 -59.21 48.43 5.92
C ILE A 474 -58.70 48.47 4.48
N GLU A 475 -59.61 48.45 3.50
CA GLU A 475 -59.24 48.46 2.09
C GLU A 475 -58.59 49.79 1.67
N ALA A 476 -59.11 50.91 2.18
CA ALA A 476 -58.56 52.24 1.90
C ALA A 476 -57.16 52.42 2.52
N ALA A 477 -56.97 51.99 3.78
CA ALA A 477 -55.67 52.04 4.46
C ALA A 477 -54.64 51.11 3.80
N SER A 478 -55.07 49.92 3.37
CA SER A 478 -54.21 48.95 2.67
C SER A 478 -53.73 49.49 1.32
N GLU A 479 -54.61 50.14 0.56
CA GLU A 479 -54.23 50.74 -0.72
C GLU A 479 -53.32 51.97 -0.53
N ALA A 480 -53.55 52.77 0.52
CA ALA A 480 -52.66 53.86 0.90
C ALA A 480 -51.25 53.37 1.26
N LEU A 481 -51.13 52.31 2.06
CA LEU A 481 -49.84 51.69 2.38
C LEU A 481 -49.16 51.13 1.13
N ARG A 482 -49.91 50.44 0.25
CA ARG A 482 -49.37 49.93 -1.02
C ARG A 482 -48.83 51.05 -1.90
N ARG A 483 -49.55 52.18 -1.99
CA ARG A 483 -49.11 53.35 -2.75
C ARG A 483 -47.80 53.91 -2.20
N LEU A 484 -47.74 54.16 -0.89
CA LEU A 484 -46.54 54.69 -0.22
C LEU A 484 -45.34 53.75 -0.38
N LEU A 485 -45.54 52.44 -0.27
CA LEU A 485 -44.49 51.44 -0.50
C LEU A 485 -43.98 51.46 -1.96
N ARG A 486 -44.88 51.58 -2.95
CA ARG A 486 -44.48 51.66 -4.37
C ARG A 486 -43.71 52.94 -4.67
N GLU A 487 -44.17 54.08 -4.15
CA GLU A 487 -43.51 55.38 -4.32
C GLU A 487 -42.10 55.36 -3.73
N GLN A 488 -41.94 54.79 -2.52
CA GLN A 488 -40.63 54.64 -1.88
C GLN A 488 -39.69 53.67 -2.63
N LEU A 489 -40.19 52.52 -3.07
CA LEU A 489 -39.38 51.59 -3.87
C LEU A 489 -38.97 52.20 -5.22
N ALA A 490 -39.81 53.04 -5.82
CA ALA A 490 -39.48 53.77 -7.04
C ALA A 490 -38.40 54.85 -6.78
N ALA A 491 -38.51 55.59 -5.68
CA ALA A 491 -37.51 56.58 -5.27
C ALA A 491 -36.13 55.92 -4.99
N GLN A 492 -36.11 54.79 -4.29
CA GLN A 492 -34.87 54.02 -4.06
C GLN A 492 -34.22 53.56 -5.37
N ARG A 493 -35.03 53.08 -6.32
CA ARG A 493 -34.55 52.64 -7.63
C ARG A 493 -34.00 53.78 -8.48
N ALA A 494 -34.55 54.99 -8.32
CA ALA A 494 -34.04 56.20 -8.97
C ALA A 494 -32.73 56.70 -8.32
N ALA A 495 -32.56 56.53 -7.01
CA ALA A 495 -31.37 56.94 -6.28
C ALA A 495 -30.17 56.00 -6.49
N ASP A 496 -30.40 54.69 -6.64
CA ASP A 496 -29.34 53.69 -6.88
C ASP A 496 -29.79 52.58 -7.86
N PRO A 497 -29.58 52.75 -9.18
CA PRO A 497 -30.09 51.82 -10.20
C PRO A 497 -29.45 50.43 -10.17
N ALA A 498 -28.28 50.28 -9.55
CA ALA A 498 -27.52 49.03 -9.55
C ALA A 498 -27.95 48.06 -8.42
N ARG A 499 -28.75 48.55 -7.46
CA ARG A 499 -29.19 47.79 -6.28
C ARG A 499 -30.67 47.45 -6.38
N LEU A 500 -31.04 46.20 -6.10
CA LEU A 500 -32.45 45.81 -6.04
C LEU A 500 -33.13 46.51 -4.85
N PRO A 501 -34.17 47.33 -5.07
CA PRO A 501 -34.88 48.00 -3.98
C PRO A 501 -35.55 46.93 -3.12
N SER A 502 -35.30 46.96 -1.81
CA SER A 502 -35.84 45.98 -0.87
C SER A 502 -36.25 46.67 0.41
N PHE A 503 -37.42 46.32 0.92
CA PHE A 503 -37.96 46.84 2.17
C PHE A 503 -37.98 45.69 3.17
N ARG A 504 -37.27 45.84 4.31
CA ARG A 504 -37.35 44.86 5.40
C ARG A 504 -38.29 45.40 6.47
N LEU A 505 -39.43 44.72 6.64
CA LEU A 505 -40.31 44.93 7.79
C LEU A 505 -39.69 44.19 8.97
N ALA A 506 -39.15 44.93 9.95
CA ALA A 506 -38.81 44.37 11.23
C ALA A 506 -40.10 44.27 12.05
N ALA A 507 -40.59 43.06 12.30
CA ALA A 507 -41.60 42.84 13.32
C ALA A 507 -40.86 42.79 14.66
N GLU A 508 -41.07 43.80 15.51
CA GLU A 508 -40.74 43.66 16.93
C GLU A 508 -41.66 42.57 17.49
N SER A 509 -41.07 41.41 17.79
CA SER A 509 -41.75 40.42 18.62
C SER A 509 -41.84 41.03 20.02
N PRO A 510 -43.04 41.17 20.63
CA PRO A 510 -43.11 41.58 22.02
C PRO A 510 -42.41 40.52 22.86
N ALA A 511 -41.40 40.93 23.61
CA ALA A 511 -40.73 40.06 24.57
C ALA A 511 -41.75 39.60 25.64
N PRO A 512 -41.67 38.34 26.11
CA PRO A 512 -42.49 37.88 27.24
C PRO A 512 -42.14 38.58 28.55
#